data_AF-A0A959VAT3-F1
#
_entry.id   AF-A0A959VAT3-F1
#
_cell.length_a   1.000
_cell.length_b   1.000
_cell.length_c   1.000
_cell.angle_alpha   90.00
_cell.angle_beta   90.00
_cell.angle_gamma   90.00
#
_symmetry.space_group_name_H-M   'P 1'
#
loop_
_entity.id
_entity.type
_entity.pdbx_description
1 polymer ?
#
loop_
_entity_poly.entity_id
_entity_poly.type
_entity_poly.pdbx_seq_one_letter_code
_entity_poly.pdbx_strand_id
1 'polypeptide(L)'
;MANLHYVGESVTGLPWLFHGAFLDVGLAFNNKTELFSGKIGYEYFFLFLGGRLNLVNYTDFKDNQLCMRPEIGLSLLSFLTITYGYNIDLSGNDYFDVGGSIFSLNIGYLIDKK
;
A
#
# COMPACT_ATOMS: atom_id res chain seq x y z
N MET A 1 -13.34 18.85 21.46
CA MET A 1 -14.19 20.07 21.46
C MET A 1 -13.47 21.10 20.59
N ALA A 2 -14.00 21.66 19.51
CA ALA A 2 -15.33 21.62 18.91
C ALA A 2 -15.19 21.80 17.38
N ASN A 3 -16.22 21.34 16.66
CA ASN A 3 -16.40 21.47 15.22
C ASN A 3 -16.32 22.92 14.74
N LEU A 4 -15.71 23.13 13.57
CA LEU A 4 -15.96 24.31 12.74
C LEU A 4 -16.83 23.87 11.56
N HIS A 5 -18.13 24.14 11.65
CA HIS A 5 -19.03 24.14 10.50
C HIS A 5 -18.66 25.32 9.61
N TYR A 6 -18.25 25.07 8.37
CA TYR A 6 -18.21 26.08 7.31
C TYR A 6 -19.26 25.73 6.28
N VAL A 7 -20.34 26.53 6.27
CA VAL A 7 -21.36 26.55 5.22
C VAL A 7 -20.93 27.66 4.26
N GLY A 8 -20.50 27.29 3.06
CA GLY A 8 -20.10 28.23 2.01
C GLY A 8 -19.50 27.51 0.80
N GLU A 9 -20.32 27.37 -0.25
CA GLU A 9 -19.94 27.14 -1.65
C GLU A 9 -18.83 26.08 -1.90
N SER A 10 -19.28 24.84 -2.05
CA SER A 10 -18.45 23.66 -2.32
C SER A 10 -17.82 23.70 -3.71
N VAL A 11 -16.71 24.41 -3.87
CA VAL A 11 -15.61 23.91 -4.70
C VAL A 11 -14.97 22.80 -3.88
N THR A 12 -15.32 21.55 -4.21
CA THR A 12 -14.82 20.34 -3.56
C THR A 12 -13.30 20.37 -3.49
N GLY A 13 -12.77 20.70 -2.31
CA GLY A 13 -11.34 20.69 -2.05
C GLY A 13 -10.81 19.28 -2.24
N LEU A 14 -10.16 19.03 -3.37
CA LEU A 14 -9.38 17.83 -3.61
C LEU A 14 -8.44 17.65 -2.41
N PRO A 15 -8.37 16.48 -1.74
CA PRO A 15 -7.40 16.28 -0.68
C PRO A 15 -5.98 16.39 -1.28
N TRP A 16 -5.33 17.53 -1.05
CA TRP A 16 -3.98 17.85 -1.56
C TRP A 16 -2.89 17.00 -0.94
N LEU A 17 -3.16 16.39 0.22
CA LEU A 17 -2.24 15.58 0.99
C LEU A 17 -3.02 14.39 1.57
N PHE A 18 -2.48 13.20 1.38
CA PHE A 18 -2.99 11.96 1.93
C PHE A 18 -1.83 11.16 2.49
N HIS A 19 -1.86 10.85 3.78
CA HIS A 19 -0.85 10.03 4.42
C HIS A 19 -1.45 9.20 5.55
N GLY A 20 -0.85 8.04 5.82
CA GLY A 20 -1.35 7.18 6.87
C GLY A 20 -0.60 5.86 6.97
N ALA A 21 -0.70 5.24 8.14
CA ALA A 21 -0.33 3.85 8.31
C ALA A 21 -1.48 2.95 7.83
N PHE A 22 -1.13 1.80 7.27
CA PHE A 22 -2.10 0.82 6.83
C PHE A 22 -1.62 -0.62 7.06
N LEU A 23 -2.59 -1.52 7.06
CA LEU A 23 -2.43 -2.96 7.19
C LEU A 23 -3.09 -3.60 5.99
N ASP A 24 -2.43 -4.61 5.42
CA ASP A 24 -2.84 -5.28 4.19
C ASP A 24 -2.51 -6.76 4.31
N VAL A 25 -3.39 -7.61 3.77
CA VAL A 25 -3.21 -9.06 3.73
C VAL A 25 -3.58 -9.54 2.34
N GLY A 26 -2.77 -10.44 1.79
CA GLY A 26 -2.94 -10.89 0.42
C GLY A 26 -2.51 -12.33 0.23
N LEU A 27 -3.01 -12.94 -0.84
CA LEU A 27 -2.55 -14.24 -1.32
C LEU A 27 -1.69 -14.01 -2.56
N ALA A 28 -0.51 -14.63 -2.59
CA ALA A 28 0.38 -14.64 -3.72
C ALA A 28 0.45 -16.05 -4.29
N PHE A 29 0.27 -16.16 -5.61
CA PHE A 29 0.31 -17.43 -6.33
C PHE A 29 1.61 -17.49 -7.11
N ASN A 30 2.50 -18.39 -6.72
CA ASN A 30 3.64 -18.79 -7.54
C ASN A 30 3.38 -20.21 -8.06
N ASN A 31 3.89 -20.57 -9.24
CA ASN A 31 3.63 -21.84 -9.93
C ASN A 31 3.88 -23.12 -9.10
N LYS A 32 4.47 -23.00 -7.90
CA LYS A 32 4.80 -24.12 -7.00
C LYS A 32 4.24 -23.97 -5.58
N THR A 33 3.81 -22.78 -5.18
CA THR A 33 3.43 -22.49 -3.78
C THR A 33 2.41 -21.36 -3.69
N GLU A 34 1.39 -21.59 -2.88
CA GLU A 34 0.46 -20.57 -2.41
C GLU A 34 1.12 -19.89 -1.21
N LEU A 35 1.28 -18.57 -1.29
CA LEU A 35 1.92 -17.78 -0.25
C LEU A 35 0.88 -16.85 0.37
N PHE A 36 0.85 -16.80 1.69
CA PHE A 36 0.17 -15.75 2.42
C PHE A 36 1.13 -14.56 2.60
N SER A 37 0.63 -13.36 2.37
CA SER A 37 1.39 -12.12 2.55
C SER A 37 0.70 -11.23 3.56
N GLY A 38 1.44 -10.87 4.61
CA GLY A 38 1.04 -9.83 5.57
C GLY A 38 1.88 -8.59 5.32
N LYS A 39 1.24 -7.42 5.25
CA LYS A 39 1.90 -6.15 4.93
C LYS A 39 1.48 -5.07 5.91
N ILE A 40 2.48 -4.38 6.42
CA ILE A 40 2.31 -3.12 7.14
C ILE A 40 3.00 -2.04 6.33
N GLY A 41 2.41 -0.86 6.26
CA GLY A 41 2.98 0.22 5.48
C GLY A 41 2.62 1.58 5.99
N TYR A 42 3.38 2.56 5.54
CA TYR A 42 3.05 3.96 5.65
C TYR A 42 3.06 4.56 4.25
N GLU A 43 2.00 5.29 3.91
CA GLU A 43 1.89 5.98 2.64
C GLU A 43 1.90 7.49 2.83
N TYR A 44 2.48 8.18 1.84
CA TYR A 44 2.54 9.62 1.78
C TYR A 44 2.40 10.07 0.33
N PHE A 45 1.28 10.73 0.03
CA PHE A 45 0.95 11.27 -1.28
C PHE A 45 0.67 12.76 -1.18
N PHE A 46 1.38 13.54 -1.98
CA PHE A 46 1.14 14.95 -2.19
C PHE A 46 0.63 15.16 -3.61
N LEU A 47 -0.59 15.70 -3.73
CA LEU A 47 -1.34 15.73 -4.99
C LEU A 47 -1.42 14.30 -5.58
N PHE A 48 -0.99 14.16 -6.83
CA PHE A 48 -1.03 12.89 -7.55
C PHE A 48 0.25 12.08 -7.39
N LEU A 49 1.27 12.55 -6.70
CA LEU A 49 2.56 11.86 -6.59
C LEU A 49 2.88 11.54 -5.14
N GLY A 50 3.43 10.35 -4.92
CA GLY A 50 3.78 9.93 -3.59
C GLY A 50 4.49 8.61 -3.58
N GLY A 51 4.64 8.08 -2.38
CA GLY A 51 5.29 6.81 -2.17
C GLY A 51 4.74 6.09 -0.96
N ARG A 52 5.16 4.84 -0.85
CA ARG A 52 4.86 3.97 0.27
C ARG A 52 6.14 3.33 0.75
N LEU A 53 6.23 3.17 2.06
CA LEU A 53 7.23 2.32 2.66
C LEU A 53 6.50 1.15 3.30
N ASN A 54 6.78 -0.04 2.82
CA ASN A 54 6.11 -1.26 3.27
C ASN A 54 7.11 -2.24 3.87
N LEU A 55 6.65 -2.96 4.88
CA LEU A 55 7.27 -4.18 5.36
C LEU A 55 6.29 -5.33 5.09
N VAL A 56 6.74 -6.31 4.32
CA VAL A 56 5.91 -7.41 3.80
C VAL A 56 6.50 -8.73 4.28
N ASN A 57 5.71 -9.55 4.94
CA ASN A 57 6.05 -10.91 5.30
C ASN A 57 5.34 -11.89 4.37
N TYR A 58 6.12 -12.71 3.66
CA TYR A 58 5.61 -13.83 2.86
C TYR A 58 5.78 -15.13 3.64
N THR A 59 4.75 -15.98 3.65
CA THR A 59 4.79 -17.27 4.35
C THR A 59 3.93 -18.33 3.68
N ASP A 60 4.40 -19.58 3.69
CA ASP A 60 3.65 -20.80 3.37
C ASP A 60 3.25 -21.59 4.63
N PHE A 61 3.30 -20.93 5.80
CA PHE A 61 3.16 -21.50 7.15
C PHE A 61 4.33 -22.38 7.63
N LYS A 62 5.39 -22.56 6.84
CA LYS A 62 6.62 -23.25 7.24
C LYS A 62 7.80 -22.30 7.29
N ASP A 63 8.00 -21.57 6.19
CA ASP A 63 9.05 -20.58 6.02
C ASP A 63 8.46 -19.17 6.03
N ASN A 64 9.29 -18.20 6.41
CA ASN A 64 8.91 -16.78 6.45
C ASN A 64 10.01 -15.94 5.79
N GLN A 65 9.61 -15.07 4.86
CA GLN A 65 10.52 -14.14 4.19
C GLN A 65 10.01 -12.71 4.35
N LEU A 66 10.80 -11.91 5.07
CA LEU A 66 10.50 -10.52 5.36
C LEU A 66 11.19 -9.63 4.33
N CYS A 67 10.41 -8.78 3.67
CA CYS A 67 10.86 -7.87 2.64
C CYS A 67 10.52 -6.43 3.02
N MET A 68 11.47 -5.52 2.84
CA MET A 68 11.19 -4.10 2.78
C MET A 68 10.87 -3.72 1.33
N ARG A 69 9.79 -2.96 1.14
CA ARG A 69 9.34 -2.53 -0.17
C ARG A 69 9.10 -1.02 -0.18
N PRO A 70 10.11 -0.23 -0.60
CA PRO A 70 9.86 1.13 -1.05
C PRO A 70 9.06 1.10 -2.36
N GLU A 71 8.03 1.92 -2.43
CA GLU A 71 7.22 2.14 -3.61
C GLU A 71 7.12 3.63 -3.91
N ILE A 72 7.12 3.98 -5.19
CA ILE A 72 6.79 5.32 -5.68
C ILE A 72 5.65 5.19 -6.68
N GLY A 73 4.74 6.15 -6.71
CA GLY A 73 3.57 6.01 -7.55
C GLY A 73 2.75 7.26 -7.71
N LEU A 74 1.67 7.07 -8.45
CA LEU A 74 0.67 8.07 -8.71
C LEU A 74 -0.64 7.67 -8.03
N SER A 75 -1.29 8.63 -7.37
CA SER A 75 -2.61 8.43 -6.76
C SER A 75 -3.61 9.46 -7.25
N LEU A 76 -4.73 9.00 -7.80
CA LEU A 76 -5.87 9.85 -8.12
C LEU A 76 -6.80 9.92 -6.91
N LEU A 77 -6.53 10.89 -6.02
CA LEU A 77 -7.39 11.24 -4.88
C LEU A 77 -7.76 10.03 -3.99
N SER A 78 -6.80 9.13 -3.78
CA SER A 78 -6.96 7.90 -2.99
C SER A 78 -7.96 6.87 -3.55
N PHE A 79 -8.64 7.13 -4.66
CA PHE A 79 -9.53 6.16 -5.32
C PHE A 79 -8.77 5.17 -6.19
N LEU A 80 -7.75 5.65 -6.90
CA LEU A 80 -6.94 4.83 -7.80
C LEU A 80 -5.48 5.14 -7.55
N THR A 81 -4.72 4.16 -7.09
CA THR A 81 -3.30 4.33 -6.83
C THR A 81 -2.50 3.29 -7.60
N ILE A 82 -1.56 3.76 -8.41
CA ILE A 82 -0.63 2.95 -9.17
C ILE A 82 0.76 3.16 -8.58
N THR A 83 1.38 2.12 -8.07
CA THR A 83 2.73 2.18 -7.53
C THR A 83 3.66 1.20 -8.22
N TYR A 84 4.91 1.61 -8.33
CA TYR A 84 6.03 0.77 -8.73
C TYR A 84 7.03 0.75 -7.58
N GLY A 85 7.44 -0.44 -7.18
CA GLY A 85 8.37 -0.62 -6.08
C GLY A 85 9.32 -1.77 -6.32
N TYR A 86 10.19 -1.99 -5.35
CA TYR A 86 11.18 -3.05 -5.39
C TYR A 86 11.21 -3.79 -4.05
N ASN A 87 11.13 -5.11 -4.08
CA ASN A 87 11.27 -5.96 -2.90
C ASN A 87 12.75 -6.12 -2.56
N ILE A 88 13.13 -5.65 -1.37
CA ILE A 88 14.43 -5.84 -0.77
C ILE A 88 14.28 -6.89 0.33
N ASP A 89 14.89 -8.05 0.15
CA ASP A 89 14.87 -9.12 1.15
C ASP A 89 15.69 -8.72 2.39
N LEU A 90 15.07 -8.87 3.57
CA LEU A 90 15.69 -8.65 4.87
C LEU A 90 15.97 -9.95 5.63
N SER A 91 15.37 -11.08 5.22
CA SER A 91 15.53 -12.38 5.90
C SER A 91 16.89 -13.02 5.64
N GLY A 92 17.64 -12.57 4.63
CA GLY A 92 18.96 -13.09 4.27
C GLY A 92 18.96 -14.45 3.58
N ASN A 93 17.80 -15.13 3.54
CA ASN A 93 17.56 -16.37 2.82
C ASN A 93 16.38 -16.17 1.87
N ASP A 94 16.61 -16.46 0.59
CA ASP A 94 15.58 -16.34 -0.44
C ASP A 94 14.81 -17.67 -0.60
N TYR A 95 13.71 -17.80 0.14
CA TYR A 95 12.89 -19.01 0.14
C TYR A 95 11.88 -19.02 -1.01
N PHE A 96 11.39 -17.85 -1.40
CA PHE A 96 10.22 -17.72 -2.26
C PHE A 96 10.48 -16.97 -3.57
N ASP A 97 11.72 -16.53 -3.84
CA ASP A 97 12.10 -15.75 -5.02
C ASP A 97 11.19 -14.53 -5.21
N VAL A 98 10.91 -13.85 -4.09
CA VAL A 98 10.03 -12.67 -4.03
C VAL A 98 10.80 -11.36 -4.28
N GLY A 99 12.11 -11.43 -4.52
CA GLY A 99 12.94 -10.29 -4.86
C GLY A 99 12.60 -9.72 -6.23
N GLY A 100 12.67 -8.39 -6.37
CA GLY A 100 12.52 -7.74 -7.67
C GLY A 100 11.45 -6.65 -7.74
N SER A 101 11.14 -6.25 -8.97
CA SER A 101 10.22 -5.16 -9.26
C SER A 101 8.77 -5.59 -9.08
N ILE A 102 7.99 -4.73 -8.43
CA ILE A 102 6.56 -4.95 -8.20
C ILE A 102 5.77 -3.78 -8.75
N PHE A 103 4.75 -4.12 -9.52
CA PHE A 103 3.70 -3.20 -9.92
C PHE A 103 2.47 -3.44 -9.04
N SER A 104 1.87 -2.37 -8.55
CA SER A 104 0.72 -2.44 -7.65
C SER A 104 -0.38 -1.50 -8.11
N LEU A 105 -1.60 -2.02 -8.15
CA LEU A 105 -2.82 -1.28 -8.46
C LEU A 105 -3.74 -1.38 -7.24
N ASN A 106 -4.09 -0.23 -6.68
CA ASN A 106 -5.02 -0.13 -5.56
C ASN A 106 -6.27 0.64 -6.01
N ILE A 107 -7.44 0.07 -5.73
CA ILE A 107 -8.74 0.69 -5.98
C ILE A 107 -9.42 0.87 -4.62
N GLY A 108 -9.54 2.12 -4.19
CA GLY A 108 -10.24 2.50 -2.98
C GLY A 108 -11.69 2.88 -3.30
N TYR A 109 -12.64 2.38 -2.50
CA TYR A 109 -14.03 2.83 -2.53
C TYR A 109 -14.38 3.43 -1.18
N LEU A 110 -14.90 4.65 -1.19
CA LEU A 110 -15.33 5.34 0.02
C LEU A 110 -16.74 4.87 0.38
N ILE A 111 -16.85 4.10 1.46
CA ILE A 111 -18.14 3.71 2.00
C ILE A 111 -18.58 4.81 2.96
N ASP A 112 -19.40 5.73 2.46
CA ASP A 112 -20.06 6.73 3.30
C ASP A 112 -21.26 6.09 4.01
N LYS A 113 -21.31 6.21 5.34
CA LYS A 113 -22.46 5.78 6.13
C LYS A 113 -23.44 6.95 6.18
N LYS A 114 -24.54 6.84 5.41
CA LYS A 114 -25.72 7.69 5.57
C LYS A 114 -26.29 7.60 6.98
#